data_AF-A0A937ZUW1-F1
#
_entry.id   AF-A0A937ZUW1-F1
#
_cell.length_a   1.000
_cell.length_b   1.000
_cell.length_c   1.000
_cell.angle_alpha   90.00
_cell.angle_beta   90.00
_cell.angle_gamma   90.00
#
_symmetry.space_group_name_H-M   'P 1'
#
loop_
_entity.id
_entity.type
_entity.pdbx_description
1 polymer ?
#
loop_
_entity_poly.entity_id
_entity_poly.type
_entity_poly.pdbx_seq_one_letter_code
_entity_poly.pdbx_strand_id
1 'polypeptide(L)'
;MVIVTGGNGGIGQGIVDVFSEHNAHVVVADFAASLNARSSLGAGELVDIRTDITDRASIDAMVAQVMDRFGRIDVLVNNTGRG
;
A
#
# COMPACT_ATOMS: atom_id res chain seq x y z
N MET A 1 4.66 8.06 5.20
CA MET A 1 4.12 7.27 4.08
C MET A 1 4.60 5.83 4.22
N VAL A 2 3.65 4.92 4.28
CA VAL A 2 3.86 3.46 4.37
C VAL A 2 3.38 2.80 3.09
N ILE A 3 4.20 1.94 2.49
CA ILE A 3 3.78 1.03 1.42
C ILE A 3 3.53 -0.33 2.04
N VAL A 4 2.36 -0.92 1.80
CA VAL A 4 2.02 -2.29 2.18
C VAL A 4 1.77 -3.10 0.92
N THR A 5 2.62 -4.08 0.65
CA THR A 5 2.39 -4.99 -0.47
C THR A 5 1.39 -6.09 -0.05
N GLY A 6 0.46 -6.48 -0.92
CA GLY A 6 -0.56 -7.47 -0.59
C GLY A 6 -1.57 -6.96 0.46
N GLY A 7 -1.85 -5.66 0.47
CA GLY A 7 -2.65 -5.00 1.50
C GLY A 7 -4.16 -5.18 1.36
N ASN A 8 -4.67 -5.75 0.26
CA ASN A 8 -6.11 -5.88 0.04
C ASN A 8 -6.76 -7.08 0.77
N GLY A 9 -5.99 -7.87 1.53
CA GLY A 9 -6.54 -9.01 2.27
C GLY A 9 -5.65 -9.53 3.40
N GLY A 10 -6.20 -10.45 4.19
CA GLY A 10 -5.48 -11.16 5.25
C GLY A 10 -4.77 -10.24 6.24
N ILE A 11 -3.50 -10.56 6.52
CA ILE A 11 -2.63 -9.78 7.43
C ILE A 11 -2.36 -8.38 6.87
N GLY A 12 -2.24 -8.26 5.54
CA GLY A 12 -1.95 -6.99 4.88
C GLY A 12 -3.03 -5.94 5.15
N GLN A 13 -4.30 -6.35 5.10
CA GLN A 13 -5.42 -5.47 5.43
C GLN A 13 -5.33 -4.97 6.88
N GLY A 14 -5.04 -5.84 7.85
CA GLY A 14 -4.90 -5.43 9.25
C GLY A 14 -3.77 -4.42 9.45
N ILE A 15 -2.67 -4.55 8.70
CA ILE A 15 -1.55 -3.60 8.72
C ILE A 15 -1.99 -2.25 8.15
N VAL A 16 -2.70 -2.26 7.01
CA VAL A 16 -3.28 -1.05 6.40
C VAL A 16 -4.21 -0.34 7.39
N ASP A 17 -5.07 -1.08 8.08
CA ASP A 17 -6.02 -0.53 9.04
C ASP A 17 -5.28 0.14 10.22
N VAL A 18 -4.31 -0.54 10.83
CA VAL A 18 -3.51 0.01 11.96
C VAL A 18 -2.77 1.29 11.58
N PHE A 19 -2.13 1.35 10.41
CA PHE A 19 -1.44 2.57 9.98
C PHE A 19 -2.42 3.70 9.65
N SER A 20 -3.58 3.38 9.07
CA SER A 20 -4.62 4.36 8.75
C SER A 20 -5.23 4.99 10.01
N GLU A 21 -5.45 4.19 11.07
CA GLU A 21 -5.90 4.64 12.39
C GLU A 21 -4.91 5.63 13.04
N HIS A 22 -3.62 5.52 12.71
CA HIS A 22 -2.57 6.41 13.20
C HIS A 22 -2.30 7.61 12.27
N ASN A 23 -3.25 7.93 11.37
CA ASN A 23 -3.18 9.04 10.43
C ASN A 23 -2.01 8.97 9.44
N ALA A 24 -1.44 7.78 9.21
CA ALA A 24 -0.41 7.63 8.20
C ALA A 24 -1.03 7.72 6.80
N HIS A 25 -0.28 8.28 5.85
CA HIS A 25 -0.55 8.01 4.44
C HIS A 25 -0.10 6.57 4.14
N VAL A 26 -0.99 5.77 3.57
CA VAL A 26 -0.79 4.36 3.27
C VAL A 26 -1.05 4.10 1.79
N VAL A 27 -0.09 3.44 1.14
CA VAL A 27 -0.22 2.92 -0.22
C VAL A 27 -0.35 1.41 -0.13
N VAL A 28 -1.47 0.90 -0.63
CA VAL A 28 -1.72 -0.52 -0.84
C VAL A 28 -1.17 -0.89 -2.21
N ALA A 29 -0.12 -1.71 -2.24
CA ALA A 29 0.49 -2.21 -3.47
C ALA A 29 0.06 -3.68 -3.67
N ASP A 30 -0.96 -3.92 -4.48
CA ASP A 30 -1.53 -5.26 -4.65
C ASP A 30 -1.73 -5.62 -6.12
N PHE A 31 -1.70 -6.92 -6.44
CA PHE A 31 -1.87 -7.40 -7.82
C PHE A 31 -3.27 -7.10 -8.37
N ALA A 32 -4.27 -7.10 -7.50
CA ALA A 32 -5.60 -6.62 -7.80
C ALA A 32 -5.86 -5.35 -6.97
N ALA A 33 -6.06 -4.22 -7.65
CA ALA A 33 -6.56 -3.02 -6.97
C ALA A 33 -8.03 -3.26 -6.61
N SER A 34 -8.28 -3.50 -5.33
CA SER A 34 -9.59 -3.80 -4.76
C SER A 34 -9.67 -3.22 -3.36
N LEU A 35 -9.35 -1.93 -3.25
CA LEU A 35 -9.35 -1.13 -2.03
C LEU A 35 -10.61 -1.44 -1.20
N ASN A 36 -10.42 -2.25 -0.17
CA ASN A 36 -11.49 -2.57 0.76
C ASN A 36 -11.63 -1.38 1.70
N ALA A 37 -12.70 -0.60 1.53
CA ALA A 37 -13.00 0.61 2.31
C ALA A 37 -13.28 0.37 3.81
N ARG A 38 -12.77 -0.73 4.39
CA ARG A 38 -12.94 -1.09 5.80
C ARG A 38 -12.00 -0.32 6.72
N SER A 39 -10.93 0.28 6.18
CA SER A 39 -10.01 1.11 6.95
C SER A 39 -10.72 2.39 7.41
N SER A 40 -10.69 2.64 8.71
CA SER A 40 -11.02 3.95 9.26
C SER A 40 -10.00 4.95 8.74
N LEU A 41 -10.44 5.87 7.89
CA LEU A 41 -9.58 6.94 7.40
C LEU A 41 -9.40 7.95 8.55
N GLY A 42 -8.22 7.96 9.15
CA GLY A 42 -7.74 9.11 9.90
C GLY A 42 -7.52 10.33 8.99
N ALA A 43 -6.71 11.28 9.43
CA ALA A 43 -6.29 12.43 8.60
C ALA A 43 -5.31 12.07 7.47
N GLY A 44 -4.85 10.81 7.43
CA GLY A 44 -3.99 10.29 6.38
C GLY A 44 -4.75 9.96 5.08
N GLU A 45 -3.99 9.62 4.03
CA GLU A 45 -4.55 9.19 2.75
C GLU A 45 -4.35 7.69 2.54
N LEU A 46 -5.36 7.01 2.04
CA LEU A 46 -5.28 5.61 1.62
C LEU A 46 -5.36 5.54 0.09
N VAL A 47 -4.34 4.97 -0.54
CA VAL A 47 -4.21 4.88 -2.00
C VAL A 47 -3.96 3.43 -2.39
N ASP A 48 -4.72 2.92 -3.35
CA ASP A 48 -4.47 1.59 -3.93
C ASP A 48 -3.78 1.74 -5.28
N ILE A 49 -2.64 1.07 -5.43
CA ILE A 49 -1.85 1.03 -6.65
C ILE A 49 -1.70 -0.42 -7.05
N ARG A 50 -2.32 -0.77 -8.18
CA ARG A 50 -2.11 -2.08 -8.80
C ARG A 50 -0.61 -2.29 -9.05
N THR A 51 -0.03 -3.28 -8.38
CA THR A 51 1.40 -3.58 -8.44
C THR A 51 1.60 -5.09 -8.58
N ASP A 52 2.20 -5.51 -9.68
CA ASP A 52 2.74 -6.85 -9.81
C ASP A 52 4.16 -6.88 -9.25
N ILE A 53 4.31 -7.44 -8.04
CA ILE A 53 5.61 -7.55 -7.37
C ILE A 53 6.59 -8.51 -8.05
N THR A 54 6.15 -9.26 -9.07
CA THR A 54 7.03 -10.10 -9.89
C THR A 54 7.58 -9.38 -11.11
N ASP A 55 7.02 -8.20 -11.43
CA ASP A 55 7.45 -7.35 -12.54
C ASP A 55 8.17 -6.10 -12.02
N ARG A 56 9.45 -5.98 -12.37
CA ARG A 56 10.27 -4.83 -11.97
C ARG A 56 9.72 -3.50 -12.50
N ALA A 57 9.19 -3.48 -13.72
CA ALA A 57 8.62 -2.26 -14.29
C ALA A 57 7.37 -1.80 -13.52
N SER A 58 6.54 -2.75 -13.08
CA SER A 58 5.39 -2.47 -12.22
C SER A 58 5.81 -1.89 -10.87
N ILE A 59 6.86 -2.43 -10.24
CA ILE A 59 7.40 -1.90 -8.98
C ILE A 59 7.94 -0.48 -9.17
N ASP A 60 8.74 -0.24 -10.20
CA ASP A 60 9.34 1.06 -10.46
C ASP A 60 8.25 2.13 -10.74
N ALA A 61 7.18 1.75 -11.45
CA ALA A 61 6.03 2.62 -11.69
C ALA A 61 5.23 2.94 -10.42
N MET A 62 5.08 1.98 -9.50
CA MET A 62 4.45 2.23 -8.19
C MET A 62 5.31 3.20 -7.36
N VAL A 63 6.62 2.96 -7.28
CA VAL A 63 7.55 3.83 -6.54
C VAL A 63 7.52 5.26 -7.11
N ALA A 64 7.52 5.40 -8.44
CA ALA A 64 7.42 6.72 -9.08
C ALA A 64 6.14 7.45 -8.66
N GLN A 65 4.99 6.79 -8.68
CA GLN A 65 3.72 7.38 -8.23
C GLN A 65 3.75 7.79 -6.75
N VAL A 66 4.35 6.96 -5.88
CA VAL A 66 4.48 7.29 -4.46
C VAL A 66 5.39 8.50 -4.25
N MET A 67 6.51 8.57 -4.95
CA MET A 67 7.44 9.69 -4.86
C MET A 67 6.83 10.98 -5.43
N ASP A 68 6.10 10.90 -6.54
CA ASP A 68 5.43 12.07 -7.14
C ASP A 68 4.34 12.63 -6.23
N ARG A 69 3.60 11.75 -5.54
CA ARG A 69 2.49 12.15 -4.66
C ARG A 69 2.92 12.57 -3.26
N PHE A 70 3.87 11.87 -2.65
CA PHE A 70 4.19 12.02 -1.23
C PHE A 70 5.64 12.46 -0.98
N GLY A 71 6.51 12.39 -1.99
CA GLY A 71 7.91 12.81 -1.90
C GLY A 71 8.81 11.92 -1.03
N ARG A 72 8.27 10.86 -0.41
CA ARG A 72 9.00 10.00 0.53
C ARG A 72 8.35 8.62 0.69
N ILE A 73 9.18 7.67 1.12
CA ILE A 73 8.77 6.35 1.61
C ILE A 73 9.47 6.15 2.96
N ASP A 74 8.70 5.94 4.02
CA ASP A 74 9.23 5.78 5.38
C ASP A 74 9.30 4.33 5.82
N VAL A 75 8.31 3.56 5.38
CA VAL A 75 8.15 2.15 5.73
C VAL A 75 7.70 1.40 4.48
N LEU A 76 8.34 0.26 4.24
CA LEU A 76 7.92 -0.73 3.25
C LEU A 76 7.62 -2.03 3.98
N VAL A 77 6.39 -2.49 3.88
CA VAL A 77 5.95 -3.77 4.43
C VAL A 77 5.83 -4.76 3.28
N ASN A 78 6.80 -5.67 3.17
CA ASN A 78 6.78 -6.75 2.18
C ASN A 78 5.89 -7.89 2.70
N ASN A 79 4.59 -7.80 2.42
CA ASN A 79 3.56 -8.72 2.89
C ASN A 79 2.91 -9.49 1.73
N THR A 80 3.59 -9.61 0.59
CA THR A 80 3.09 -10.39 -0.56
C THR A 80 3.88 -11.68 -0.70
N GLY A 81 3.17 -12.80 -0.77
CA GLY A 81 3.74 -14.11 -1.07
C GLY A 81 2.74 -14.94 -1.87
N ARG A 82 3.20 -15.53 -2.97
CA ARG A 82 2.53 -16.64 -3.63
C ARG A 82 3.34 -17.89 -3.27
N GLY A 83 2.69 -18.87 -2.65
CA GLY A 83 3.29 -20.20 -2.48
C GLY A 83 3.46 -20.92 -3.80
#